data_AF-A0A671N7W5-F1
#
_entry.id   AF-A0A671N7W5-F1
#
_cell.length_a   1.000
_cell.length_b   1.000
_cell.length_c   1.000
_cell.angle_alpha   90.00
_cell.angle_beta   90.00
_cell.angle_gamma   90.00
#
_symmetry.space_group_name_H-M   'P 1'
#
loop_
_entity.id
_entity.type
_entity.pdbx_description
1 polymer ?
#
loop_
_entity_poly.entity_id
_entity_poly.type
_entity_poly.pdbx_seq_one_letter_code
_entity_poly.pdbx_strand_id
1 'polypeptide(L)'
;MNVDGVPEHSNVCFWYLPKRLQSIHPGPERDRELHMVAPKIKTKMMEEGFTMIGYQPLEDKVNFFRCVFSNPATQREDVDFLIDEITRLGCEL
;
A
#
# COMPACT_ATOMS: atom_id res chain seq x y z
N MET A 1 -3.31 4.46 12.66
CA MET A 1 -1.90 4.02 12.82
C MET A 1 -1.52 4.40 14.22
N ASN A 2 -1.02 3.46 15.03
CA ASN A 2 -0.65 3.75 16.41
C ASN A 2 0.52 4.74 16.46
N VAL A 3 0.66 5.46 17.57
CA VAL A 3 1.53 6.64 17.70
C VAL A 3 3.02 6.34 17.43
N ASP A 4 3.43 5.08 17.52
CA ASP A 4 4.82 4.63 17.29
C ASP A 4 5.04 3.90 15.94
N GLY A 5 4.00 3.68 15.13
CA GLY A 5 4.12 3.05 13.81
C GLY A 5 4.53 1.57 13.79
N VAL A 6 4.82 0.97 14.95
CA VAL A 6 5.17 -0.45 15.09
C VAL A 6 3.90 -1.31 15.07
N PRO A 7 3.83 -2.37 14.24
CA PRO A 7 2.73 -3.32 14.27
C PRO A 7 2.64 -4.06 15.62
N GLU A 8 1.50 -3.95 16.31
CA GLU A 8 1.21 -4.71 17.53
C GLU A 8 0.63 -6.11 17.24
N HIS A 9 0.37 -6.39 15.96
CA HIS A 9 -0.17 -7.64 15.47
C HIS A 9 0.37 -7.93 14.07
N SER A 10 -0.12 -8.98 13.41
CA SER A 10 0.25 -9.35 12.04
C SER A 10 -0.23 -8.38 10.94
N ASN A 11 -0.74 -7.19 11.32
CA ASN A 11 -1.22 -6.17 10.39
C ASN A 11 -0.13 -5.13 10.13
N VAL A 12 0.38 -5.04 8.91
CA VAL A 12 1.30 -3.98 8.50
C VAL A 12 0.54 -3.00 7.60
N CYS A 13 0.47 -1.75 8.03
CA CYS A 13 -0.23 -0.68 7.32
C CYS A 13 0.78 0.30 6.72
N PHE A 14 0.71 0.55 5.41
CA PHE A 14 1.66 1.42 4.73
C PHE A 14 1.06 2.09 3.50
N TRP A 15 1.62 3.24 3.12
CA TRP A 15 1.40 3.84 1.82
C TRP A 15 2.55 3.50 0.88
N TYR A 16 2.23 3.27 -0.38
CA TYR A 16 3.22 3.37 -1.45
C TYR A 16 3.22 4.82 -1.97
N LEU A 17 4.39 5.43 -2.06
CA LEU A 17 4.54 6.82 -2.50
C LEU A 17 5.27 6.86 -3.86
N PRO A 18 4.54 7.01 -4.98
CA PRO A 18 5.12 7.13 -6.31
C PRO A 18 6.12 8.30 -6.38
N LYS A 19 7.14 8.18 -7.24
CA LYS A 19 8.20 9.19 -7.39
C LYS A 19 7.66 10.60 -7.60
N ARG A 20 6.59 10.75 -8.39
CA ARG A 20 5.95 12.05 -8.66
C ARG A 20 5.38 12.71 -7.40
N LEU A 21 4.86 11.92 -6.45
CA LEU A 21 4.33 12.44 -5.19
C LEU A 21 5.39 12.75 -4.14
N GLN A 22 6.61 12.21 -4.29
CA GLN A 22 7.72 12.48 -3.36
C GLN A 22 8.17 13.94 -3.41
N SER A 23 8.03 14.59 -4.58
CA SER A 23 8.35 16.01 -4.77
C SER A 23 7.24 16.98 -4.34
N ILE A 24 6.04 16.49 -4.03
CA ILE A 24 4.91 17.33 -3.61
C ILE A 24 4.93 17.47 -2.09
N HIS A 25 4.81 18.70 -1.59
CA HIS A 25 4.72 18.94 -0.14
C HIS A 25 3.44 18.30 0.44
N PRO A 26 3.49 17.80 1.69
CA PRO A 26 2.29 17.35 2.40
C PRO A 26 1.19 18.41 2.39
N GLY A 27 -0.04 18.01 2.07
CA GLY A 27 -1.18 18.89 1.98
C GLY A 27 -2.34 18.27 1.19
N PRO A 28 -3.50 18.97 1.11
CA PRO A 28 -4.73 18.40 0.56
C PRO A 28 -4.61 17.89 -0.88
N GLU A 29 -3.78 18.54 -1.70
CA GLU A 29 -3.51 18.12 -3.07
C GLU A 29 -2.78 16.78 -3.11
N ARG A 30 -1.67 16.67 -2.36
CA ARG A 30 -0.92 15.41 -2.24
C ARG A 30 -1.78 14.31 -1.66
N ASP A 31 -2.60 14.60 -0.65
CA ASP A 31 -3.48 13.62 -0.02
C ASP A 31 -4.53 13.11 -1.01
N ARG A 32 -5.13 14.01 -1.81
CA ARG A 32 -6.09 13.62 -2.85
C ARG A 32 -5.46 12.70 -3.90
N GLU A 33 -4.23 12.99 -4.32
CA GLU A 33 -3.53 12.13 -5.28
C GLU A 33 -3.11 10.79 -4.64
N LEU A 34 -2.58 10.82 -3.42
CA LEU A 34 -2.18 9.64 -2.67
C LEU A 34 -3.37 8.71 -2.37
N HIS A 35 -4.56 9.27 -2.12
CA HIS A 35 -5.81 8.53 -1.94
C HIS A 35 -6.13 7.62 -3.14
N MET A 36 -5.72 8.03 -4.34
CA MET A 36 -5.98 7.27 -5.57
C MET A 36 -4.92 6.21 -5.88
N VAL A 37 -3.78 6.20 -5.18
CA VAL A 37 -2.67 5.28 -5.45
C VAL A 37 -3.06 3.83 -5.16
N ALA A 38 -3.54 3.54 -3.94
CA ALA A 38 -3.88 2.16 -3.56
C ALA A 38 -5.01 1.55 -4.41
N PRO A 39 -6.11 2.27 -4.73
CA PRO A 39 -7.11 1.81 -5.69
C PRO A 39 -6.52 1.45 -7.05
N LYS A 40 -5.68 2.31 -7.64
CA LYS A 40 -5.10 2.08 -8.97
C LYS A 40 -4.19 0.85 -9.00
N ILE A 41 -3.34 0.68 -7.99
CA ILE A 41 -2.46 -0.49 -7.88
C ILE A 41 -3.31 -1.76 -7.69
N LYS A 42 -4.35 -1.73 -6.83
CA LYS A 42 -5.24 -2.87 -6.65
C LYS A 42 -5.94 -3.26 -7.95
N THR A 43 -6.42 -2.30 -8.75
CA THR A 43 -7.04 -2.58 -10.06
C THR A 43 -6.08 -3.33 -10.98
N LYS A 44 -4.86 -2.83 -11.17
CA LYS A 44 -3.85 -3.50 -12.01
C LYS A 44 -3.51 -4.90 -11.48
N MET A 45 -3.36 -5.01 -10.16
CA MET A 45 -3.07 -6.29 -9.50
C MET A 45 -4.20 -7.32 -9.71
N MET A 46 -5.47 -6.88 -9.70
CA MET A 46 -6.61 -7.75 -9.99
C MET A 46 -6.68 -8.17 -11.47
N GLU A 47 -6.25 -7.31 -12.40
CA GLU A 47 -6.18 -7.63 -13.83
C GLU A 47 -5.11 -8.69 -14.13
N GLU A 48 -3.97 -8.64 -13.44
CA GLU A 48 -2.87 -9.59 -13.64
C GLU A 48 -3.02 -10.89 -12.82
N GLY A 49 -3.66 -10.84 -11.65
CA GLY A 49 -4.08 -12.02 -10.89
C GLY A 49 -2.99 -12.73 -10.06
N PHE A 50 -1.80 -12.16 -9.92
CA PHE A 50 -0.67 -12.80 -9.21
C PHE A 50 -0.71 -12.71 -7.68
N THR A 51 -1.27 -11.64 -7.12
CA THR A 51 -1.38 -11.45 -5.66
C THR A 51 -2.56 -10.55 -5.32
N MET A 52 -2.94 -10.46 -4.05
CA MET A 52 -4.04 -9.61 -3.59
C MET A 52 -3.72 -8.98 -2.24
N ILE A 53 -3.87 -7.64 -2.16
CA ILE A 53 -3.78 -6.88 -0.92
C ILE A 53 -5.00 -5.95 -0.74
N GLY A 54 -5.45 -5.82 0.51
CA GLY A 54 -6.50 -4.88 0.88
C GLY A 54 -5.98 -3.46 1.05
N TYR A 55 -6.84 -2.48 0.79
CA TYR A 55 -6.62 -1.09 1.19
C TYR A 55 -7.88 -0.53 1.85
N GLN A 56 -7.70 0.50 2.68
CA GLN A 56 -8.81 1.22 3.32
C GLN A 56 -8.38 2.63 3.72
N PRO A 57 -9.31 3.59 3.81
CA PRO A 57 -9.07 4.85 4.52
C PRO A 57 -9.25 4.64 6.05
N LEU A 58 -8.78 5.59 6.86
CA LEU A 58 -9.03 5.59 8.31
C LEU A 58 -9.04 7.02 8.86
N GLU A 59 -10.18 7.52 9.31
CA GLU A 59 -10.34 8.88 9.84
C GLU A 59 -9.82 9.93 8.85
N ASP A 60 -8.76 10.64 9.21
CA ASP A 60 -8.04 11.65 8.43
C ASP A 60 -7.03 11.06 7.44
N LYS A 61 -6.82 9.74 7.46
CA LYS A 61 -5.84 9.04 6.62
C LYS A 61 -6.48 8.57 5.33
N VAL A 62 -5.88 9.00 4.22
CA VAL A 62 -6.21 8.54 2.87
C VAL A 62 -5.89 7.05 2.68
N ASN A 63 -6.41 6.43 1.63
CA ASN A 63 -6.24 5.00 1.37
C ASN A 63 -4.79 4.52 1.55
N PHE A 64 -4.60 3.54 2.43
CA PHE A 64 -3.34 2.85 2.65
C PHE A 64 -3.54 1.35 2.47
N PHE A 65 -2.48 0.63 2.17
CA PHE A 65 -2.48 -0.82 2.13
C PHE A 65 -2.46 -1.39 3.55
N ARG A 66 -3.23 -2.45 3.77
CA ARG A 66 -3.22 -3.24 5.00
C ARG A 66 -2.86 -4.67 4.64
N CYS A 67 -1.61 -5.04 4.87
CA CYS A 67 -1.14 -6.41 4.74
C CYS A 67 -1.42 -7.17 6.05
N VAL A 68 -1.98 -8.38 5.95
CA VAL A 68 -2.30 -9.22 7.10
C VAL A 68 -1.62 -10.57 6.93
N PHE A 69 -0.64 -10.86 7.79
CA PHE A 69 0.09 -12.13 7.78
C PHE A 69 -0.58 -13.14 8.70
N SER A 70 -1.60 -13.83 8.20
CA SER A 70 -2.32 -14.87 8.95
C SER A 70 -2.08 -16.29 8.43
N ASN A 71 -1.54 -16.42 7.21
CA ASN A 71 -1.27 -17.71 6.59
C ASN A 71 0.10 -18.25 7.04
N PRO A 72 0.18 -19.41 7.74
CA PRO A 72 1.45 -20.00 8.15
C PRO A 72 2.36 -20.41 6.99
N ALA A 73 1.80 -20.57 5.79
CA ALA A 73 2.57 -20.90 4.59
C ALA A 73 3.24 -19.67 3.93
N THR A 74 2.96 -18.45 4.40
CA THR A 74 3.61 -17.24 3.89
C THR A 74 5.09 -17.27 4.23
N GLN A 75 5.92 -17.25 3.18
CA GLN A 75 7.36 -17.19 3.27
C GLN A 75 7.84 -15.75 3.04
N ARG A 76 9.11 -15.50 3.31
CA ARG A 76 9.72 -14.19 3.09
C ARG A 76 9.59 -13.76 1.63
N GLU A 77 9.79 -14.69 0.72
CA GLU A 77 9.76 -14.50 -0.72
C GLU A 77 8.38 -14.02 -1.21
N ASP A 78 7.29 -14.45 -0.56
CA ASP A 78 5.94 -13.98 -0.87
C ASP A 78 5.77 -12.49 -0.50
N VAL A 79 6.40 -12.07 0.62
CA VAL A 79 6.39 -10.68 1.07
C VAL A 79 7.26 -9.82 0.16
N ASP A 80 8.46 -10.29 -0.17
CA ASP A 80 9.37 -9.62 -1.09
C ASP A 80 8.68 -9.43 -2.46
N PHE A 81 8.03 -10.49 -2.99
CA PHE A 81 7.23 -10.42 -4.23
C PHE A 81 6.09 -9.40 -4.13
N LEU A 82 5.34 -9.37 -3.04
CA LEU A 82 4.24 -8.40 -2.86
C LEU A 82 4.74 -6.95 -2.91
N ILE A 83 5.87 -6.65 -2.26
CA ILE A 83 6.45 -5.30 -2.23
C ILE A 83 6.99 -4.91 -3.62
N ASP A 84 7.67 -5.84 -4.30
CA ASP A 84 8.17 -5.64 -5.65
C ASP A 84 7.02 -5.39 -6.63
N GLU A 85 5.91 -6.12 -6.47
CA GLU A 85 4.74 -5.99 -7.34
C GLU A 85 4.02 -4.64 -7.13
N ILE A 86 3.86 -4.20 -5.89
CA ILE A 86 3.33 -2.86 -5.58
C ILE A 86 4.22 -1.78 -6.20
N THR A 87 5.55 -1.94 -6.11
CA THR A 87 6.52 -1.00 -6.67
C THR A 87 6.46 -0.98 -8.20
N ARG A 88 6.40 -2.15 -8.85
CA ARG A 88 6.28 -2.29 -10.30
C ARG A 88 4.99 -1.67 -10.83
N LEU A 89 3.84 -1.98 -10.22
CA LEU A 89 2.54 -1.47 -10.66
C LEU A 89 2.36 0.03 -10.40
N GLY A 90 3.02 0.54 -9.35
CA GLY A 90 2.94 1.91 -8.90
C GLY A 90 4.03 2.85 -9.45
N CYS A 91 5.08 2.36 -10.13
CA CYS A 91 6.21 3.20 -10.53
C CYS A 91 5.83 4.30 -11.54
N GLU A 92 4.78 4.07 -12.34
CA GLU A 92 4.27 5.01 -13.35
C GLU A 92 3.11 5.90 -12.85
N LEU A 93 2.77 5.86 -11.55
CA LEU A 93 1.66 6.63 -10.95
C LEU A 93 2.06 8.03 -10.45
#